data_AF-A0A1L3JMF8-F1
#
_entry.id   AF-A0A1L3JMF8-F1
#
_cell.length_a   1.000
_cell.length_b   1.000
_cell.length_c   1.000
_cell.angle_alpha   90.00
_cell.angle_beta   90.00
_cell.angle_gamma   90.00
#
_symmetry.space_group_name_H-M   'P 1'
#
loop_
_entity.id
_entity.type
_entity.pdbx_description
1 polymer ?
#
loop_
_entity_poly.entity_id
_entity_poly.type
_entity_poly.pdbx_seq_one_letter_code
_entity_poly.pdbx_strand_id
1 'polypeptide(L)'
;MIQFRTGEKSIANKIVKSLEENSITSDELGMYWKENTAGYYYYQAPVETQALMIETFSEVGVIPNEPESAKRNLNNIDNLKIWLLKNKQTNSWKTTKATSEAVYALLLNGSDWISITDMVDINLGDIKIEPSKMKDIAIEAGTGYFKTSWNAQEITPKMADVTIAKKGNGIAWGGLYWQYFEDLDKNNLS
;
A
#
# COMPACT_ATOMS: atom_id res chain seq x y z
N MET A 1 -19.84 -9.33 13.43
CA MET A 1 -19.56 -10.47 12.52
C MET A 1 -20.21 -11.79 12.91
N ILE A 2 -20.69 -11.98 14.16
CA ILE A 2 -21.53 -13.14 14.51
C ILE A 2 -22.89 -13.07 13.77
N GLN A 3 -23.52 -11.89 13.70
CA GLN A 3 -24.83 -11.67 13.05
C GLN A 3 -24.93 -12.14 11.58
N PHE A 4 -23.89 -11.93 10.76
CA PHE A 4 -23.88 -12.42 9.38
C PHE A 4 -23.76 -13.96 9.33
N ARG A 5 -22.89 -14.51 10.19
CA ARG A 5 -22.67 -15.96 10.33
C ARG A 5 -23.87 -16.67 10.98
N THR A 6 -24.75 -15.95 11.69
CA THR A 6 -26.01 -16.44 12.27
C THR A 6 -27.25 -16.17 11.40
N GLY A 7 -27.08 -15.64 10.18
CA GLY A 7 -28.17 -15.52 9.19
C GLY A 7 -28.87 -14.15 9.08
N GLU A 8 -28.47 -13.13 9.85
CA GLU A 8 -29.06 -11.78 9.82
C GLU A 8 -28.42 -10.86 8.76
N LYS A 9 -28.41 -11.32 7.50
CA LYS A 9 -27.71 -10.66 6.39
C LYS A 9 -28.18 -9.22 6.11
N SER A 10 -29.47 -8.93 6.32
CA SER A 10 -30.05 -7.60 6.08
C SER A 10 -29.51 -6.53 7.03
N ILE A 11 -29.34 -6.85 8.32
CA ILE A 11 -28.78 -5.94 9.31
C ILE A 11 -27.29 -5.72 9.03
N ALA A 12 -26.56 -6.79 8.73
CA ALA A 12 -25.15 -6.71 8.39
C ALA A 12 -24.90 -5.78 7.17
N ASN A 13 -25.72 -5.88 6.12
CA ASN A 13 -25.62 -4.99 4.95
C ASN A 13 -25.87 -3.53 5.29
N LYS A 14 -26.85 -3.23 6.16
CA LYS A 14 -27.11 -1.85 6.62
C LYS A 14 -25.93 -1.28 7.41
N ILE A 15 -25.30 -2.11 8.24
CA ILE A 15 -24.10 -1.72 8.99
C ILE A 15 -22.95 -1.39 8.04
N VAL A 16 -22.64 -2.27 7.07
CA VAL A 16 -21.56 -2.02 6.10
C VAL A 16 -21.82 -0.75 5.28
N LYS A 17 -23.06 -0.55 4.83
CA LYS A 17 -23.45 0.67 4.12
C LYS A 17 -23.22 1.92 4.99
N SER A 18 -23.63 1.88 6.25
CA SER A 18 -23.37 2.99 7.19
C SER A 18 -21.88 3.22 7.41
N LEU A 19 -21.07 2.17 7.49
CA LEU A 19 -19.61 2.29 7.65
C LEU A 19 -18.99 2.97 6.41
N GLU A 20 -19.41 2.57 5.22
CA GLU A 20 -18.98 3.16 3.95
C GLU A 20 -19.35 4.65 3.86
N GLU A 21 -20.60 5.01 4.16
CA GLU A 21 -21.08 6.40 4.13
C GLU A 21 -20.35 7.33 5.11
N ASN A 22 -19.79 6.78 6.19
CA ASN A 22 -19.03 7.54 7.19
C ASN A 22 -17.51 7.46 6.98
N SER A 23 -17.06 6.85 5.89
CA SER A 23 -15.65 6.75 5.53
C SER A 23 -15.19 7.96 4.70
N ILE A 24 -13.87 8.14 4.63
CA ILE A 24 -13.21 9.06 3.70
C ILE A 24 -12.40 8.23 2.73
N THR A 25 -12.56 8.48 1.44
CA THR A 25 -11.79 7.83 0.39
C THR A 25 -11.02 8.86 -0.41
N SER A 26 -9.73 8.64 -0.62
CA SER A 26 -8.90 9.40 -1.54
C SER A 26 -7.91 8.50 -2.27
N ASP A 27 -7.48 8.92 -3.46
CA ASP A 27 -6.48 8.17 -4.24
C ASP A 27 -5.15 8.03 -3.49
N GLU A 28 -4.82 8.99 -2.62
CA GLU A 28 -3.56 9.00 -1.89
C GLU A 28 -3.58 8.13 -0.63
N LEU A 29 -4.65 8.21 0.16
CA LEU A 29 -4.72 7.57 1.48
C LEU A 29 -5.60 6.32 1.50
N GLY A 30 -6.33 6.03 0.42
CA GLY A 30 -7.32 4.97 0.39
C GLY A 30 -8.55 5.32 1.22
N MET A 31 -9.22 4.30 1.76
CA MET A 31 -10.45 4.43 2.55
C MET A 31 -10.16 4.28 4.05
N TYR A 32 -10.65 5.24 4.85
CA TYR A 32 -10.41 5.29 6.29
C TYR A 32 -11.43 6.14 7.05
N TRP A 33 -11.35 6.11 8.38
CA TRP A 33 -12.18 6.94 9.26
C TRP A 33 -11.30 7.92 10.04
N LYS A 34 -11.65 9.22 10.04
CA LYS A 34 -10.91 10.26 10.78
C LYS A 34 -10.84 10.00 12.28
N GLU A 35 -11.87 9.36 12.84
CA GLU A 35 -11.94 9.03 14.26
C GLU A 35 -11.04 7.84 14.63
N ASN A 36 -10.62 7.03 13.63
CA ASN A 36 -9.72 5.89 13.83
C ASN A 36 -8.27 6.35 14.02
N THR A 37 -8.02 6.91 15.21
CA THR A 37 -6.73 7.46 15.62
C THR A 37 -6.18 6.68 16.80
N ALA A 38 -4.85 6.61 16.89
CA ALA A 38 -4.19 6.06 18.06
C ALA A 38 -4.45 6.95 19.29
N GLY A 39 -4.53 6.33 20.46
CA GLY A 39 -4.63 7.07 21.72
C GLY A 39 -4.27 6.20 22.93
N TYR A 40 -4.56 6.72 24.12
CA TYR A 40 -4.15 6.10 25.38
C TYR A 40 -4.94 4.83 25.73
N TYR A 41 -6.16 4.69 25.24
CA TYR A 41 -7.01 3.56 25.57
C TYR A 41 -6.72 2.36 24.67
N TYR A 42 -6.83 1.16 25.24
CA TYR A 42 -6.52 -0.11 24.55
C TYR A 42 -7.34 -0.36 23.28
N TYR A 43 -8.53 0.25 23.17
CA TYR A 43 -9.40 0.16 21.99
C TYR A 43 -9.03 1.15 20.88
N GLN A 44 -8.16 2.13 21.15
CA GLN A 44 -7.64 3.07 20.16
C GLN A 44 -6.48 2.44 19.39
N ALA A 45 -6.82 1.35 18.69
CA ALA A 45 -5.91 0.44 18.03
C ALA A 45 -6.13 0.52 16.51
N PRO A 46 -5.55 1.54 15.83
CA PRO A 46 -6.00 1.91 14.49
C PRO A 46 -5.69 0.86 13.41
N VAL A 47 -4.63 0.07 13.62
CA VAL A 47 -4.23 -1.02 12.72
C VAL A 47 -5.22 -2.19 12.85
N GLU A 48 -5.49 -2.62 14.09
CA GLU A 48 -6.46 -3.66 14.41
C GLU A 48 -7.87 -3.29 13.93
N THR A 49 -8.31 -2.05 14.19
CA THR A 49 -9.60 -1.53 13.71
C THR A 49 -9.68 -1.58 12.19
N GLN A 50 -8.63 -1.15 11.49
CA GLN A 50 -8.62 -1.19 10.02
C GLN A 50 -8.64 -2.63 9.49
N ALA A 51 -7.86 -3.54 10.08
CA ALA A 51 -7.85 -4.95 9.71
C ALA A 51 -9.25 -5.58 9.86
N LEU A 52 -9.95 -5.28 10.96
CA LEU A 52 -11.31 -5.73 11.20
C LEU A 52 -12.31 -5.14 10.18
N MET A 53 -12.12 -3.90 9.74
CA MET A 53 -12.94 -3.30 8.69
C MET A 53 -12.73 -4.01 7.35
N ILE A 54 -11.47 -4.30 6.98
CA ILE A 54 -11.17 -5.09 5.77
C ILE A 54 -11.85 -6.45 5.81
N GLU A 55 -11.77 -7.17 6.94
CA GLU A 55 -12.44 -8.46 7.13
C GLU A 55 -13.96 -8.31 7.03
N THR A 56 -14.54 -7.29 7.67
CA THR A 56 -15.99 -7.04 7.67
C THR A 56 -16.52 -6.76 6.26
N PHE A 57 -15.86 -5.89 5.50
CA PHE A 57 -16.21 -5.61 4.10
C PHE A 57 -15.99 -6.83 3.19
N SER A 58 -14.98 -7.65 3.49
CA SER A 58 -14.70 -8.89 2.77
C SER A 58 -15.73 -9.99 3.01
N GLU A 59 -16.26 -10.10 4.23
CA GLU A 59 -17.22 -11.14 4.61
C GLU A 59 -18.66 -10.78 4.29
N VAL A 60 -19.09 -9.57 4.65
CA VAL A 60 -20.50 -9.15 4.55
C VAL A 60 -20.84 -8.65 3.15
N GLY A 61 -19.85 -8.17 2.40
CA GLY A 61 -20.01 -7.73 1.00
C GLY A 61 -20.42 -8.82 0.01
N VAL A 62 -20.73 -10.04 0.47
CA VAL A 62 -21.36 -11.12 -0.30
C VAL A 62 -22.86 -11.10 -0.06
N ILE A 63 -23.59 -10.33 -0.89
CA ILE A 63 -25.05 -10.31 -0.88
C ILE A 63 -25.55 -11.42 -1.80
N PRO A 64 -26.26 -12.45 -1.30
CA PRO A 64 -26.96 -13.39 -2.17
C PRO A 64 -28.15 -12.68 -2.82
N ASN A 65 -28.25 -12.79 -4.15
CA ASN A 65 -29.37 -12.38 -5.01
C ASN A 65 -29.40 -10.94 -5.57
N GLU A 66 -28.27 -10.25 -5.70
CA GLU A 66 -28.18 -8.96 -6.41
C GLU A 66 -27.33 -9.07 -7.71
N PRO A 67 -27.69 -8.39 -8.82
CA PRO A 67 -27.00 -8.46 -10.10
C PRO A 67 -25.80 -7.50 -10.18
N GLU A 68 -24.63 -8.02 -10.54
CA GLU A 68 -23.35 -7.39 -10.95
C GLU A 68 -22.73 -6.24 -10.12
N SER A 69 -23.51 -5.39 -9.45
CA SER A 69 -23.06 -4.48 -8.37
C SER A 69 -22.74 -5.24 -7.07
N ALA A 70 -23.16 -6.51 -6.99
CA ALA A 70 -22.73 -7.50 -6.01
C ALA A 70 -21.46 -8.27 -6.42
N LYS A 71 -20.77 -7.85 -7.49
CA LYS A 71 -19.32 -8.09 -7.59
C LYS A 71 -18.74 -7.41 -6.36
N ARG A 72 -18.29 -8.23 -5.40
CA ARG A 72 -17.40 -7.91 -4.27
C ARG A 72 -16.98 -6.44 -4.28
N ASN A 73 -17.16 -5.74 -3.16
CA ASN A 73 -16.70 -4.35 -3.02
C ASN A 73 -15.15 -4.26 -2.99
N LEU A 74 -14.50 -4.81 -4.03
CA LEU A 74 -13.07 -4.97 -4.20
C LEU A 74 -12.43 -3.60 -4.24
N ASN A 75 -13.08 -2.61 -4.84
CA ASN A 75 -12.58 -1.25 -4.81
C ASN A 75 -12.50 -0.69 -3.39
N ASN A 76 -13.52 -0.88 -2.54
CA ASN A 76 -13.44 -0.41 -1.17
C ASN A 76 -12.45 -1.25 -0.36
N ILE A 77 -12.42 -2.57 -0.54
CA ILE A 77 -11.43 -3.45 0.11
C ILE A 77 -10.01 -3.04 -0.27
N ASP A 78 -9.74 -2.81 -1.56
CA ASP A 78 -8.47 -2.34 -2.09
C ASP A 78 -8.13 -0.96 -1.49
N ASN A 79 -9.08 -0.03 -1.41
CA ASN A 79 -8.86 1.26 -0.75
C ASN A 79 -8.59 1.13 0.76
N LEU A 80 -9.27 0.23 1.47
CA LEU A 80 -9.00 -0.05 2.88
C LEU A 80 -7.58 -0.63 3.07
N LYS A 81 -7.12 -1.48 2.14
CA LYS A 81 -5.76 -2.02 2.09
C LYS A 81 -4.72 -0.92 1.79
N ILE A 82 -5.02 0.01 0.88
CA ILE A 82 -4.15 1.17 0.59
C ILE A 82 -3.87 1.94 1.87
N TRP A 83 -4.90 2.25 2.67
CA TRP A 83 -4.69 2.97 3.93
C TRP A 83 -3.78 2.20 4.89
N LEU A 84 -4.01 0.89 5.03
CA LEU A 84 -3.21 0.04 5.92
C LEU A 84 -1.73 0.02 5.51
N LEU A 85 -1.47 -0.07 4.22
CA LEU A 85 -0.13 -0.02 3.62
C LEU A 85 0.53 1.37 3.80
N LYS A 86 -0.21 2.46 3.59
CA LYS A 86 0.27 3.84 3.84
C LYS A 86 0.56 4.09 5.32
N ASN A 87 -0.26 3.52 6.21
CA ASN A 87 -0.01 3.57 7.65
C ASN A 87 1.30 2.85 7.99
N LYS A 88 1.55 1.66 7.43
CA LYS A 88 2.82 0.91 7.64
C LYS A 88 4.05 1.65 7.12
N GLN A 89 3.91 2.42 6.05
CA GLN A 89 5.00 3.22 5.47
C GLN A 89 5.49 4.28 6.45
N THR A 90 4.57 4.93 7.18
CA THR A 90 4.87 6.06 8.07
C THR A 90 4.92 5.67 9.56
N ASN A 91 4.38 4.50 9.91
CA ASN A 91 4.26 4.03 11.29
C ASN A 91 4.78 2.59 11.47
N SER A 92 5.31 2.32 12.66
CA SER A 92 5.62 0.95 13.08
C SER A 92 4.37 0.27 13.65
N TRP A 93 4.11 -0.97 13.23
CA TRP A 93 3.12 -1.84 13.84
C TRP A 93 3.74 -2.53 15.06
N LYS A 94 3.62 -1.87 16.21
CA LYS A 94 4.42 -2.20 17.40
C LYS A 94 4.04 -3.50 18.10
N THR A 95 2.85 -4.05 17.83
CA THR A 95 2.33 -5.24 18.52
C THR A 95 2.26 -6.44 17.57
N THR A 96 2.46 -7.64 18.12
CA THR A 96 2.27 -8.90 17.39
C THR A 96 0.84 -9.03 16.89
N LYS A 97 -0.14 -8.55 17.67
CA LYS A 97 -1.55 -8.56 17.31
C LYS A 97 -1.83 -7.69 16.08
N ALA A 98 -1.44 -6.41 16.13
CA ALA A 98 -1.59 -5.47 15.01
C ALA A 98 -0.95 -6.03 13.74
N THR A 99 0.26 -6.57 13.86
CA THR A 99 0.98 -7.15 12.72
C THR A 99 0.26 -8.36 12.15
N SER A 100 -0.17 -9.29 13.01
CA SER A 100 -0.82 -10.53 12.57
C SER A 100 -2.19 -10.27 11.94
N GLU A 101 -3.00 -9.40 12.54
CA GLU A 101 -4.33 -9.03 12.01
C GLU A 101 -4.20 -8.26 10.69
N ALA A 102 -3.23 -7.34 10.58
CA ALA A 102 -3.00 -6.62 9.35
C ALA A 102 -2.50 -7.52 8.22
N VAL A 103 -1.55 -8.44 8.48
CA VAL A 103 -1.09 -9.42 7.48
C VAL A 103 -2.24 -10.32 7.04
N TYR A 104 -3.04 -10.82 7.98
CA TYR A 104 -4.21 -11.63 7.68
C TYR A 104 -5.22 -10.88 6.80
N ALA A 105 -5.54 -9.63 7.15
CA ALA A 105 -6.44 -8.78 6.38
C ALA A 105 -5.91 -8.44 4.97
N LEU A 106 -4.60 -8.25 4.81
CA LEU A 106 -3.99 -8.00 3.50
C LEU A 106 -4.09 -9.23 2.57
N LEU A 107 -3.97 -10.44 3.13
CA LEU A 107 -4.05 -11.71 2.40
C LEU A 107 -5.50 -12.16 2.14
N LEU A 108 -6.45 -11.74 2.97
CA LEU A 108 -7.88 -11.90 2.72
C LEU A 108 -8.29 -11.19 1.43
N ASN A 109 -9.27 -11.74 0.71
CA ASN A 109 -10.01 -11.20 -0.46
C ASN A 109 -9.61 -9.80 -1.00
N GLY A 110 -9.50 -9.64 -2.31
CA GLY A 110 -9.16 -8.37 -2.95
C GLY A 110 -8.55 -8.63 -4.33
N SER A 111 -8.04 -7.57 -4.97
CA SER A 111 -7.18 -7.75 -6.14
C SER A 111 -5.86 -8.41 -5.71
N ASP A 112 -5.38 -9.41 -6.46
CA ASP A 112 -4.09 -10.03 -6.18
C ASP A 112 -2.95 -9.11 -6.65
N TRP A 113 -2.44 -8.30 -5.73
CA TRP A 113 -1.30 -7.41 -5.97
C TRP A 113 0.05 -8.12 -5.81
N ILE A 114 0.07 -9.28 -5.15
CA ILE A 114 1.32 -9.97 -4.80
C ILE A 114 1.85 -10.77 -6.00
N SER A 115 0.98 -11.22 -6.90
CA SER A 115 1.39 -11.94 -8.11
C SER A 115 1.88 -11.05 -9.26
N ILE A 116 1.82 -9.72 -9.13
CA ILE A 116 2.21 -8.79 -10.20
C ILE A 116 3.72 -8.52 -10.13
N THR A 117 4.48 -9.06 -11.08
CA THR A 117 5.94 -8.91 -11.13
C THR A 117 6.43 -7.61 -11.80
N ASP A 118 5.60 -6.96 -12.62
CA ASP A 118 5.96 -5.78 -13.43
C ASP A 118 5.06 -4.56 -13.11
N MET A 119 5.19 -4.00 -11.90
CA MET A 119 4.32 -2.91 -11.44
C MET A 119 4.67 -1.53 -12.00
N VAL A 120 5.94 -1.28 -12.34
CA VAL A 120 6.45 0.06 -12.74
C VAL A 120 7.49 -0.03 -13.86
N ASP A 121 7.40 0.90 -14.81
CA ASP A 121 8.48 1.24 -15.74
C ASP A 121 9.24 2.43 -15.18
N ILE A 122 10.57 2.32 -15.12
CA ILE A 122 11.45 3.38 -14.66
C ILE A 122 12.50 3.63 -15.75
N ASN A 123 12.58 4.88 -16.21
CA ASN A 123 13.62 5.36 -17.12
C ASN A 123 14.41 6.47 -16.44
N LEU A 124 15.73 6.40 -16.57
CA LEU A 124 16.69 7.39 -16.09
C LEU A 124 17.47 7.93 -17.31
N GLY A 125 16.99 9.02 -17.89
CA GLY A 125 17.42 9.47 -19.21
C GLY A 125 17.18 8.39 -20.27
N ASP A 126 18.26 7.95 -20.93
CA ASP A 126 18.23 6.89 -21.94
C ASP A 126 18.32 5.47 -21.33
N ILE A 127 18.46 5.35 -20.01
CA ILE A 127 18.61 4.06 -19.32
C ILE A 127 17.24 3.55 -18.88
N LYS A 128 16.81 2.42 -19.44
CA LYS A 128 15.66 1.67 -18.94
C LYS A 128 16.09 0.78 -17.76
N ILE A 129 15.44 0.94 -16.61
CA ILE A 129 15.70 0.12 -15.43
C ILE A 129 14.89 -1.17 -15.55
N GLU A 130 15.59 -2.27 -15.84
CA GLU A 130 15.00 -3.61 -15.93
C GLU A 130 15.72 -4.53 -14.92
N PRO A 131 15.26 -4.61 -13.66
CA PRO A 131 15.92 -5.35 -12.58
C PRO A 131 16.22 -6.81 -12.96
N SER A 132 15.31 -7.45 -13.71
CA SER A 132 15.44 -8.84 -14.16
C SER A 132 16.58 -9.10 -15.15
N LYS A 133 17.09 -8.04 -15.80
CA LYS A 133 18.21 -8.11 -16.76
C LYS A 133 19.52 -7.56 -16.21
N MET A 134 19.49 -6.92 -15.03
CA MET A 134 20.66 -6.31 -14.42
C MET A 134 21.39 -7.36 -13.56
N LYS A 135 22.66 -7.64 -13.87
CA LYS A 135 23.44 -8.72 -13.25
C LYS A 135 23.64 -8.54 -11.73
N ASP A 136 23.66 -7.30 -11.26
CA ASP A 136 24.01 -6.97 -9.87
C ASP A 136 22.80 -6.57 -9.03
N ILE A 137 21.58 -6.86 -9.51
CA ILE A 137 20.34 -6.56 -8.80
C ILE A 137 19.67 -7.86 -8.38
N ALA A 138 19.62 -8.09 -7.06
CA ALA A 138 18.76 -9.11 -6.49
C ALA A 138 17.34 -8.55 -6.35
N ILE A 139 16.38 -9.20 -7.01
CA ILE A 139 14.95 -8.93 -6.80
C ILE A 139 14.48 -9.79 -5.64
N GLU A 140 13.91 -9.16 -4.62
CA GLU A 140 13.31 -9.88 -3.51
C GLU A 140 12.03 -10.59 -3.97
N ALA A 141 11.98 -11.92 -3.78
CA ALA A 141 10.83 -12.72 -4.14
C ALA A 141 9.59 -12.30 -3.31
N GLY A 142 8.45 -12.14 -3.97
CA GLY A 142 7.17 -11.79 -3.34
C GLY A 142 6.92 -10.28 -3.19
N THR A 143 7.94 -9.48 -2.86
CA THR A 143 7.80 -8.01 -2.77
C THR A 143 8.20 -7.29 -4.05
N GLY A 144 9.02 -7.92 -4.89
CA GLY A 144 9.58 -7.30 -6.09
C GLY A 144 10.56 -6.17 -5.76
N TYR A 145 11.01 -6.06 -4.51
CA TYR A 145 11.95 -5.02 -4.08
C TYR A 145 13.28 -5.16 -4.81
N PHE A 146 13.80 -4.03 -5.28
CA PHE A 146 15.15 -3.93 -5.82
C PHE A 146 15.74 -2.56 -5.51
N LYS A 147 17.07 -2.49 -5.50
CA LYS A 147 17.83 -1.24 -5.33
C LYS A 147 19.00 -1.23 -6.30
N THR A 148 19.26 -0.09 -6.90
CA THR A 148 20.42 0.17 -7.74
C THR A 148 21.02 1.53 -7.42
N SER A 149 22.30 1.71 -7.73
CA SER A 149 23.05 2.94 -7.50
C SER A 149 24.13 3.10 -8.55
N TRP A 150 24.48 4.33 -8.87
CA TRP A 150 25.55 4.68 -9.80
C TRP A 150 26.62 5.50 -9.08
N ASN A 151 27.88 5.28 -9.44
CA ASN A 151 28.99 6.11 -8.99
C ASN A 151 29.00 7.44 -9.73
N ALA A 152 29.69 8.43 -9.17
CA ALA A 152 29.76 9.79 -9.73
C ALA A 152 30.24 9.83 -11.19
N GLN A 153 31.14 8.93 -11.58
CA GLN A 153 31.69 8.87 -12.94
C GLN A 153 30.70 8.26 -13.96
N GLU A 154 29.72 7.49 -13.48
CA GLU A 154 28.69 6.84 -14.30
C GLU A 154 27.48 7.77 -14.52
N ILE A 155 27.34 8.79 -13.67
CA ILE A 155 26.24 9.75 -13.71
C ILE A 155 26.44 10.73 -14.88
N THR A 156 25.41 10.86 -15.72
CA THR A 156 25.40 11.84 -16.81
C THR A 156 24.30 12.88 -16.60
N PRO A 157 24.40 14.10 -17.19
CA PRO A 157 23.35 15.11 -17.07
C PRO A 157 21.96 14.61 -17.51
N LYS A 158 21.90 13.69 -18.49
CA LYS A 158 20.64 13.09 -18.95
C LYS A 158 19.92 12.27 -17.89
N MET A 159 20.63 11.76 -16.89
CA MET A 159 20.03 11.03 -15.78
C MET A 159 19.21 11.94 -14.85
N ALA A 160 19.22 13.26 -15.05
CA ALA A 160 18.29 14.17 -14.37
C ALA A 160 16.84 13.98 -14.86
N ASP A 161 16.64 13.45 -16.07
CA ASP A 161 15.32 13.19 -16.63
C ASP A 161 14.80 11.82 -16.16
N VAL A 162 13.91 11.83 -15.16
CA VAL A 162 13.37 10.62 -14.54
C VAL A 162 11.92 10.43 -14.98
N THR A 163 11.62 9.29 -15.59
CA THR A 163 10.23 8.91 -15.91
C THR A 163 9.85 7.66 -15.14
N ILE A 164 8.72 7.72 -14.44
CA ILE A 164 8.14 6.59 -13.72
C ILE A 164 6.71 6.42 -14.21
N ALA A 165 6.39 5.24 -14.73
CA ALA A 165 5.05 4.89 -15.19
C ALA A 165 4.56 3.62 -14.50
N LYS A 166 3.46 3.72 -13.75
CA LYS A 166 2.82 2.57 -13.12
C LYS A 166 1.99 1.80 -14.15
N LYS A 167 2.21 0.50 -14.25
CA LYS A 167 1.54 -0.39 -15.22
C LYS A 167 0.44 -1.26 -14.61
N GLY A 168 0.58 -1.61 -13.33
CA GLY A 168 -0.33 -2.53 -12.64
C GLY A 168 -1.32 -1.85 -11.68
N ASN A 169 -2.31 -2.63 -11.24
CA ASN A 169 -3.16 -2.29 -10.10
C ASN A 169 -2.37 -2.45 -8.79
N GLY A 170 -2.83 -1.81 -7.71
CA GLY A 170 -2.16 -1.87 -6.39
C GLY A 170 -1.24 -0.70 -6.10
N ILE A 171 -0.40 -0.85 -5.08
CA ILE A 171 0.48 0.22 -4.59
C ILE A 171 1.93 -0.04 -4.99
N ALA A 172 2.64 1.01 -5.41
CA ALA A 172 4.07 0.96 -5.63
C ALA A 172 4.72 2.11 -4.86
N TRP A 173 5.87 1.83 -4.24
CA TRP A 173 6.68 2.82 -3.55
C TRP A 173 8.10 2.78 -4.07
N GLY A 174 8.69 3.96 -4.21
CA GLY A 174 10.07 4.12 -4.63
C GLY A 174 10.61 5.46 -4.14
N GLY A 175 11.93 5.56 -4.10
CA GLY A 175 12.63 6.79 -3.79
C GLY A 175 13.86 6.90 -4.68
N LEU A 176 14.10 8.11 -5.19
CA LEU A 176 15.31 8.47 -5.90
C LEU A 176 16.04 9.54 -5.09
N TYR A 177 17.34 9.34 -4.89
CA TYR A 177 18.18 10.23 -4.11
C TYR A 177 19.44 10.55 -4.89
N TRP A 178 19.81 11.84 -4.91
CA TRP A 178 21.11 12.29 -5.40
C TRP A 178 21.92 12.75 -4.19
N GLN A 179 23.09 12.17 -4.00
CA GLN A 179 23.98 12.54 -2.92
C GLN A 179 25.25 13.17 -3.50
N TYR A 180 25.54 14.40 -3.08
CA TYR A 180 26.80 15.09 -3.37
C TYR A 180 27.58 15.22 -2.07
N PHE A 181 28.87 14.90 -2.12
CA PHE A 181 29.79 15.13 -1.02
C PHE A 181 30.70 16.28 -1.44
N GLU A 182 30.69 17.37 -0.67
CA GLU A 182 31.62 18.47 -0.83
C GLU A 182 32.67 18.39 0.28
N ASP A 183 33.96 18.44 -0.09
CA ASP A 183 35.02 18.61 0.89
C ASP A 183 34.96 20.05 1.43
N LEU A 184 34.74 20.18 2.74
CA LEU A 184 34.62 21.47 3.44
C LEU A 184 35.96 22.24 3.54
N ASP A 185 37.07 21.68 3.06
CA ASP A 185 38.40 22.30 3.07
C ASP A 185 38.63 23.29 1.90
N LYS A 186 37.64 24.15 1.63
CA LYS A 186 37.77 25.32 0.75
C LYS A 186 37.61 26.63 1.53
N ASN A 187 38.39 26.77 2.60
CA ASN A 187 38.80 28.05 3.19
C ASN A 187 40.32 27.92 3.41
N ASN A 188 41.21 28.58 2.66
CA ASN A 188 41.28 30.01 2.45
C ASN A 188 41.95 30.37 1.11
N LEU A 189 41.33 31.31 0.40
CA LEU A 189 41.93 32.11 -0.65
C LEU A 189 42.93 33.12 -0.06
N SER A 190 43.92 33.43 -0.91
CA SER A 190 44.80 34.62 -0.98
C SER A 190 45.80 34.87 0.14
#